data_AF-A0A1M4V1W4-F1
#
_entry.id   AF-A0A1M4V1W4-F1
#
_cell.length_a   1.000
_cell.length_b   1.000
_cell.length_c   1.000
_cell.angle_alpha   90.00
_cell.angle_beta   90.00
_cell.angle_gamma   90.00
#
_symmetry.space_group_name_H-M   'P 1'
#
loop_
_entity.id
_entity.type
_entity.pdbx_description
1 polymer ?
#
loop_
_entity_poly.entity_id
_entity_poly.type
_entity_poly.pdbx_seq_one_letter_code
_entity_poly.pdbx_strand_id
1 'polypeptide(L)' 'MDIKQLRQKSADELKAHLAELHKERFALRMQKATGQLPPSKIHEPRRVRREIARVNTLLGQMK' A
#
# COMPACT_ATOMS: atom_id res chain seq x y z
N MET A 1 7.76 -3.95 -1.38
CA MET A 1 8.51 -3.20 -2.41
C MET A 1 9.65 -2.41 -1.79
N ASP A 2 10.79 -2.38 -2.48
CA ASP A 2 11.93 -1.51 -2.13
C ASP A 2 11.65 -0.06 -2.55
N ILE A 3 12.03 0.89 -1.68
CA ILE A 3 11.83 2.33 -1.90
C ILE A 3 12.49 2.82 -3.20
N LYS A 4 13.59 2.17 -3.62
CA LYS A 4 14.31 2.50 -4.85
C LYS A 4 13.46 2.29 -6.11
N GLN A 5 12.63 1.25 -6.14
CA GLN A 5 11.74 0.96 -7.27
C GLN A 5 10.55 1.93 -7.33
N LEU A 6 10.04 2.37 -6.17
CA LEU A 6 8.97 3.37 -6.12
C LEU A 6 9.45 4.75 -6.60
N ARG A 7 10.72 5.09 -6.42
CA ARG A 7 11.31 6.35 -6.91
C ARG A 7 11.49 6.43 -8.42
N GLN A 8 11.54 5.29 -9.11
CA GLN A 8 11.70 5.24 -10.56
C GLN A 8 10.37 5.43 -11.31
N LYS A 9 9.24 5.31 -10.61
CA LYS A 9 7.89 5.44 -11.19
C LYS A 9 7.50 6.90 -11.38
N SER A 10 6.69 7.16 -12.40
CA SER A 10 6.15 8.50 -12.66
C SER A 10 5.08 8.90 -11.63
N ALA A 11 4.77 10.19 -11.53
CA ALA A 11 3.76 10.69 -10.60
C ALA A 11 2.36 10.06 -10.82
N ASP A 12 2.01 9.75 -12.07
CA ASP A 12 0.72 9.14 -12.40
C ASP A 12 0.70 7.63 -12.15
N GLU A 13 1.82 6.94 -12.38
CA GLU A 13 2.00 5.54 -11.96
C GLU A 13 1.93 5.39 -10.44
N LEU A 14 2.49 6.34 -9.70
CA LEU A 14 2.41 6.36 -8.24
C LEU A 14 0.97 6.53 -7.75
N LYS A 15 0.17 7.40 -8.39
CA LYS A 15 -1.26 7.56 -8.08
C LYS A 15 -2.07 6.31 -8.43
N ALA A 16 -1.80 5.68 -9.56
CA ALA A 16 -2.44 4.42 -9.95
C ALA A 16 -2.14 3.31 -8.92
N HIS A 17 -0.88 3.20 -8.53
CA HIS A 17 -0.45 2.23 -7.51
C HIS A 17 -1.04 2.52 -6.13
N LEU A 18 -1.21 3.79 -5.77
CA LEU A 18 -1.88 4.21 -4.54
C LEU A 18 -3.34 3.71 -4.53
N ALA A 19 -4.06 3.81 -5.65
CA ALA A 19 -5.43 3.30 -5.77
C ALA A 19 -5.51 1.77 -5.60
N GLU A 20 -4.54 1.03 -6.13
CA GLU A 20 -4.42 -0.42 -5.93
C GLU A 20 -4.20 -0.77 -4.45
N LEU A 21 -3.26 -0.10 -3.79
CA LEU A 21 -2.96 -0.30 -2.37
C LEU A 21 -4.18 0.02 -1.48
N HIS A 22 -5.02 0.97 -1.87
CA HIS A 22 -6.27 1.24 -1.17
C HIS A 22 -7.30 0.11 -1.30
N LYS A 23 -7.43 -0.49 -2.49
CA LYS A 23 -8.28 -1.66 -2.70
C LYS A 23 -7.78 -2.86 -1.88
N GLU A 24 -6.47 -3.10 -1.89
CA GLU A 24 -5.85 -4.16 -1.10
C GLU A 24 -6.08 -3.95 0.41
N ARG A 25 -5.87 -2.72 0.90
CA ARG A 25 -6.16 -2.37 2.30
C ARG A 25 -7.61 -2.62 2.67
N PHE A 26 -8.56 -2.32 1.77
CA PHE A 26 -9.97 -2.58 2.01
C PHE A 26 -10.26 -4.08 2.08
N ALA A 27 -9.75 -4.87 1.14
CA ALA A 27 -9.88 -6.32 1.14
C ALA A 27 -9.32 -6.96 2.42
N LEU A 28 -8.12 -6.55 2.86
CA LEU A 28 -7.52 -7.01 4.12
C LEU A 28 -8.35 -6.60 5.35
N ARG A 29 -8.97 -5.41 5.33
CA ARG A 29 -9.86 -4.98 6.42
C ARG A 29 -11.13 -5.82 6.48
N MET A 30 -11.69 -6.16 5.33
CA MET A 30 -12.86 -7.05 5.23
C MET A 30 -12.52 -8.48 5.67
N GLN A 31 -11.40 -9.04 5.19
CA GLN A 31 -10.93 -10.36 5.63
C GLN A 31 -10.68 -10.42 7.15
N LYS A 32 -10.20 -9.32 7.74
CA LYS A 32 -10.02 -9.23 9.20
C LYS A 32 -11.37 -9.22 9.92
N ALA A 33 -12.34 -8.47 9.39
CA ALA A 33 -13.67 -8.36 9.97
C ALA A 33 -14.46 -9.69 9.88
N THR A 34 -14.27 -10.48 8.82
CA THR A 34 -14.90 -11.78 8.65
C THR A 34 -14.23 -12.91 9.43
N GLY A 35 -13.11 -12.64 10.12
CA GLY A 35 -12.34 -13.65 10.87
C GLY A 35 -11.61 -14.67 9.99
N GLN A 36 -11.59 -14.48 8.67
CA GLN A 36 -10.94 -15.38 7.71
C GLN A 36 -9.45 -15.05 7.49
N LEU A 37 -8.91 -14.07 8.21
CA LEU A 37 -7.54 -13.62 8.01
C LEU A 37 -6.58 -14.60 8.71
N PRO A 38 -5.73 -15.33 7.97
CA PRO A 38 -4.86 -16.33 8.56
C PRO A 38 -3.82 -15.66 9.48
N PRO A 39 -3.35 -16.34 10.55
CA PRO A 39 -2.30 -15.83 11.43
C PRO A 39 -1.03 -15.41 10.68
N SER A 40 -0.72 -16.11 9.58
CA SER A 40 0.42 -15.82 8.71
C SER A 40 0.32 -14.48 7.97
N LYS A 41 -0.86 -13.86 7.85
CA LYS A 41 -1.06 -12.59 7.12
C LYS A 41 -1.34 -11.38 8.03
N ILE A 42 -1.17 -11.52 9.35
CA ILE A 42 -1.38 -10.44 10.32
C ILE A 42 -0.46 -9.22 10.06
N HIS A 43 0.71 -9.42 9.46
CA HIS A 43 1.65 -8.36 9.13
C HIS A 43 1.27 -7.55 7.88
N GLU A 44 0.41 -8.09 7.01
CA GLU A 44 0.09 -7.51 5.71
C GLU A 44 -0.66 -6.17 5.78
N PRO A 45 -1.65 -5.99 6.68
CA PRO A 45 -2.26 -4.67 6.91
C PRO A 45 -1.26 -3.59 7.37
N ARG A 46 -0.17 -3.98 8.03
CA ARG A 46 0.89 -3.05 8.45
C ARG A 46 1.85 -2.76 7.30
N ARG A 47 2.14 -3.75 6.45
CA ARG A 47 2.91 -3.59 5.21
C ARG A 47 2.22 -2.60 4.26
N VAL A 48 0.95 -2.83 3.92
CA VAL A 48 0.18 -1.98 2.99
C VAL A 48 0.09 -0.53 3.50
N ARG A 49 -0.14 -0.32 4.80
CA ARG A 49 -0.13 1.04 5.40
C ARG A 49 1.19 1.77 5.20
N ARG A 50 2.33 1.07 5.37
CA ARG A 50 3.66 1.66 5.17
C ARG A 50 3.93 1.94 3.70
N GLU A 51 3.44 1.10 2.80
CA GLU A 51 3.59 1.28 1.35
C GLU A 51 2.81 2.54 0.89
N ILE A 52 1.57 2.72 1.34
CA ILE A 52 0.78 3.94 1.10
C ILE A 52 1.52 5.19 1.61
N ALA A 53 2.05 5.14 2.84
CA ALA A 53 2.78 6.27 3.41
C ALA A 53 4.01 6.64 2.56
N ARG A 54 4.79 5.65 2.09
CA ARG A 54 5.95 5.90 1.22
C ARG A 54 5.55 6.53 -0.11
N VAL A 55 4.47 6.05 -0.74
CA VAL A 55 3.97 6.63 -2.00
C VAL A 55 3.54 8.09 -1.79
N ASN A 56 2.82 8.38 -0.70
CA ASN A 56 2.44 9.75 -0.36
C ASN A 56 3.66 10.65 -0.10
N THR A 57 4.69 10.13 0.58
CA THR A 57 5.95 10.87 0.79
C THR A 57 6.63 11.19 -0.54
N LEU A 58 6.71 10.23 -1.46
CA LEU A 58 7.31 10.45 -2.78
C LEU A 58 6.52 11.46 -3.62
N LEU A 59 5.19 11.36 -3.65
CA LEU A 59 4.34 12.35 -4.30
C LEU A 59 4.51 13.75 -3.71
N GLY A 60 4.74 13.85 -2.39
CA GLY A 60 5.05 15.12 -1.73
C GLY A 60 6.45 15.66 -2.04
N GLN A 61 7.44 14.79 -2.30
CA GLN A 61 8.80 15.18 -2.69
C GLN A 61 8.92 15.61 -4.16
N MET A 62 7.99 15.16 -5.02
CA MET A 62 7.94 15.55 -6.43
C MET A 62 7.19 16.87 -6.68
N LYS A 63 6.60 17.45 -5.63
CA LYS A 63 5.90 18.73 -5.63
C LYS A 63 6.87 19.87 -5.36
#